data_AF-A0A946U7E8-F1
#
_entry.id   AF-A0A946U7E8-F1
#
_cell.length_a   1.000
_cell.length_b   1.000
_cell.length_c   1.000
_cell.angle_alpha   90.00
_cell.angle_beta   90.00
_cell.angle_gamma   90.00
#
_symmetry.space_group_name_H-M   'P 1'
#
loop_
_entity.id
_entity.type
_entity.pdbx_description
1 polymer ?
#
loop_
_entity_poly.entity_id
_entity_poly.type
_entity_poly.pdbx_seq_one_letter_code
_entity_poly.pdbx_strand_id
1 'polypeptide(L)'
;FCAIYIDKYMMNREIGFGRRLLQILEEEEISFEHTPSGIDNMSVILESSELGNKEDAVVDRISKELGPDDIAVEHGLALLMVVGEGMHYAVGMAARATQALSEAGVNIEMINQGASEISMMFAVKETDRKRAVNALGHAFFS
;
A
#
# COMPACT_ATOMS: atom_id res chain seq x y z
N PHE A 1 6.94 3.19 6.43
CA PHE A 1 6.22 3.55 5.19
C PHE A 1 5.02 4.40 5.55
N CYS A 2 4.51 5.12 4.56
CA CYS A 2 3.26 5.86 4.60
C CYS A 2 2.48 5.64 3.31
N ALA A 3 1.19 5.95 3.35
CA ALA A 3 0.30 5.85 2.21
C ALA A 3 -0.48 7.15 2.03
N ILE A 4 -0.47 7.69 0.82
CA ILE A 4 -1.37 8.77 0.40
C ILE A 4 -2.63 8.10 -0.16
N TYR A 5 -3.74 8.22 0.54
CA TYR A 5 -5.06 7.75 0.11
C TYR A 5 -5.81 8.89 -0.55
N ILE A 6 -6.35 8.64 -1.73
CA ILE A 6 -7.10 9.62 -2.51
C ILE A 6 -8.43 8.99 -2.89
N ASP A 7 -9.51 9.67 -2.55
CA ASP A 7 -10.88 9.29 -2.91
C ASP A 7 -11.46 10.33 -3.87
N LYS A 8 -12.06 9.86 -4.96
CA LYS A 8 -12.69 10.66 -5.99
C LYS A 8 -13.76 9.85 -6.70
N TYR A 9 -15.01 10.31 -6.61
CA TYR A 9 -16.15 9.68 -7.24
C TYR A 9 -15.93 9.51 -8.76
N MET A 10 -16.08 8.27 -9.22
CA MET A 10 -15.87 7.85 -10.60
C MET A 10 -14.47 8.18 -11.14
N MET A 11 -13.44 8.14 -10.29
CA MET A 11 -12.03 8.36 -10.64
C MET A 11 -11.61 7.59 -11.90
N ASN A 12 -12.03 6.32 -12.01
CA ASN A 12 -11.67 5.45 -13.14
C ASN A 12 -12.19 5.92 -14.51
N ARG A 13 -13.16 6.85 -14.55
CA ARG A 13 -13.65 7.44 -15.80
C ARG A 13 -12.85 8.67 -16.23
N GLU A 14 -12.08 9.25 -15.31
CA GLU A 14 -11.23 10.39 -15.61
C GLU A 14 -9.90 9.93 -16.22
N ILE A 15 -9.82 10.00 -17.54
CA ILE A 15 -8.63 9.56 -18.29
C ILE A 15 -7.39 10.31 -17.78
N GLY A 16 -6.38 9.55 -17.36
CA GLY A 16 -5.10 10.08 -16.93
C GLY A 16 -5.06 10.62 -15.50
N PHE A 17 -6.03 10.29 -14.64
CA PHE A 17 -5.96 10.60 -13.20
C PHE A 17 -4.67 10.06 -12.57
N GLY A 18 -4.47 8.73 -12.61
CA GLY A 18 -3.27 8.10 -12.04
C GLY A 18 -1.97 8.62 -12.68
N ARG A 19 -1.96 8.86 -13.99
CA ARG A 19 -0.81 9.45 -14.68
C ARG A 19 -0.45 10.85 -14.14
N ARG A 20 -1.45 11.72 -13.92
CA ARG A 20 -1.21 13.06 -13.35
C ARG A 20 -0.77 12.99 -11.89
N LEU A 21 -1.36 12.09 -11.11
CA LEU A 21 -0.92 11.85 -9.74
C LEU A 21 0.57 11.46 -9.70
N LEU A 22 0.98 10.49 -10.51
CA LEU A 22 2.37 10.06 -10.58
C LEU A 22 3.29 11.15 -11.15
N GLN A 23 2.80 12.00 -12.05
CA GLN A 23 3.53 13.17 -12.53
C GLN A 23 3.79 14.18 -11.40
N ILE A 24 2.81 14.43 -10.52
CA ILE A 24 3.01 15.32 -9.36
C ILE A 24 4.14 14.77 -8.47
N LEU A 25 4.15 13.45 -8.20
CA LEU A 25 5.22 12.83 -7.41
C LEU A 25 6.57 12.90 -8.11
N GLU A 26 6.63 12.66 -9.42
CA GLU A 26 7.84 12.78 -10.23
C GLU A 26 8.43 14.20 -10.14
N GLU A 27 7.60 15.23 -10.29
CA GLU A 27 8.03 16.64 -10.24
C GLU A 27 8.49 17.06 -8.84
N GLU A 28 7.95 16.42 -7.79
CA GLU A 28 8.39 16.60 -6.41
C GLU A 28 9.58 15.69 -6.04
N GLU A 29 10.14 14.94 -6.99
CA GLU A 29 11.24 13.97 -6.80
C GLU A 29 10.91 12.93 -5.70
N ILE A 30 9.71 12.36 -5.75
CA ILE A 30 9.20 11.35 -4.82
C ILE A 30 9.09 10.01 -5.54
N SER A 31 9.84 9.02 -5.07
CA SER A 31 9.67 7.63 -5.49
C SER A 31 8.54 6.94 -4.72
N PHE A 32 7.95 5.92 -5.32
CA PHE A 32 6.89 5.11 -4.70
C PHE A 32 7.15 3.63 -4.89
N GLU A 33 6.51 2.82 -4.04
CA GLU A 33 6.63 1.36 -4.02
C GLU A 33 5.41 0.68 -4.66
N HIS A 34 4.19 1.07 -4.26
CA HIS A 34 2.96 0.44 -4.73
C HIS A 34 1.88 1.48 -4.99
N THR A 35 1.01 1.21 -5.97
CA THR A 35 -0.14 2.06 -6.31
C THR A 35 -1.43 1.26 -6.53
N PRO A 36 -2.05 0.69 -5.49
CA PRO A 36 -3.37 0.08 -5.61
C PRO A 36 -4.41 1.11 -6.06
N SER A 37 -5.33 0.69 -6.92
CA SER A 37 -6.43 1.53 -7.39
C SER A 37 -7.74 0.76 -7.38
N GLY A 38 -8.81 1.44 -7.00
CA GLY A 38 -10.19 1.02 -7.15
C GLY A 38 -10.93 1.78 -8.25
N ILE A 39 -12.26 1.73 -8.17
CA ILE A 39 -13.15 2.50 -9.07
C ILE A 39 -13.07 3.99 -8.73
N ASP A 40 -13.09 4.31 -7.44
CA ASP A 40 -13.23 5.66 -6.92
C ASP A 40 -12.02 6.10 -6.09
N ASN A 41 -10.99 5.27 -5.94
CA ASN A 41 -9.84 5.60 -5.10
C ASN A 41 -8.54 5.11 -5.68
N MET A 42 -7.46 5.75 -5.25
CA MET A 42 -6.10 5.35 -5.53
C MET A 42 -5.27 5.59 -4.28
N SER A 43 -4.35 4.67 -3.99
CA SER A 43 -3.37 4.84 -2.92
C SER A 43 -1.99 4.87 -3.51
N VAL A 44 -1.10 5.68 -2.94
CA VAL A 44 0.34 5.67 -3.25
C VAL A 44 1.07 5.32 -1.97
N ILE A 45 1.84 4.23 -2.00
CA ILE A 45 2.63 3.76 -0.86
C ILE A 45 4.08 4.06 -1.13
N LEU A 46 4.75 4.68 -0.17
CA LEU A 46 6.14 5.10 -0.28
C LEU A 46 6.86 5.05 1.07
N GLU A 47 8.19 5.11 1.02
CA GLU A 47 9.00 5.30 2.22
C GLU A 47 8.70 6.67 2.86
N SER A 48 8.59 6.72 4.18
CA SER A 48 8.22 7.96 4.89
C SER A 48 9.25 9.08 4.71
N SER A 49 10.51 8.74 4.42
CA SER A 49 11.57 9.69 4.10
C SER A 49 11.38 10.40 2.76
N GLU A 50 10.69 9.79 1.80
CA GLU A 50 10.43 10.39 0.48
C GLU A 50 9.45 11.57 0.61
N LEU A 51 8.43 11.43 1.45
CA LEU A 51 7.48 12.50 1.77
C LEU A 51 8.12 13.60 2.61
N GLY A 52 8.87 13.22 3.65
CA GLY A 52 9.70 14.15 4.44
C GLY A 52 8.96 15.44 4.83
N ASN A 53 9.48 16.58 4.39
CA ASN A 53 8.87 17.91 4.58
C ASN A 53 8.06 18.40 3.36
N LYS A 54 7.88 17.55 2.34
CA LYS A 54 7.12 17.86 1.12
C LYS A 54 5.63 17.53 1.24
N GLU A 55 5.21 16.86 2.31
CA GLU A 55 3.83 16.38 2.52
C GLU A 55 2.75 17.43 2.27
N ASP A 56 2.81 18.57 2.95
CA ASP A 56 1.81 19.63 2.79
C ASP A 56 1.76 20.15 1.35
N ALA A 57 2.93 20.28 0.70
CA ALA A 57 3.03 20.75 -0.68
C ALA A 57 2.43 19.73 -1.66
N VAL A 58 2.75 18.45 -1.49
CA VAL A 58 2.23 17.35 -2.32
C VAL A 58 0.72 17.24 -2.18
N VAL A 59 0.19 17.26 -0.94
CA VAL A 59 -1.25 17.18 -0.68
C VAL A 59 -1.99 18.38 -1.27
N ASP A 60 -1.45 19.59 -1.11
CA ASP A 60 -2.03 20.81 -1.69
C ASP A 60 -2.04 20.76 -3.23
N ARG A 61 -0.96 20.28 -3.86
CA ARG A 61 -0.90 20.09 -5.32
C ARG A 61 -1.90 19.06 -5.82
N ILE A 62 -1.97 17.89 -5.18
CA ILE A 62 -2.95 16.84 -5.51
C ILE A 62 -4.37 17.41 -5.41
N SER A 63 -4.67 18.16 -4.34
CA SER A 63 -5.97 18.79 -4.15
C SER A 63 -6.32 19.77 -5.27
N LYS A 64 -5.40 20.66 -5.62
CA LYS A 64 -5.61 21.70 -6.65
C LYS A 64 -5.67 21.16 -8.07
N GLU A 65 -4.81 20.20 -8.40
CA GLU A 65 -4.64 19.73 -9.78
C GLU A 65 -5.59 18.57 -10.14
N LEU A 66 -5.96 17.74 -9.17
CA LEU A 66 -6.77 16.53 -9.39
C LEU A 66 -8.20 16.66 -8.85
N GLY A 67 -8.46 17.63 -7.96
CA GLY A 67 -9.77 17.86 -7.33
C GLY A 67 -10.43 16.59 -6.78
N PRO A 68 -9.75 15.79 -5.94
CA PRO A 68 -10.37 14.64 -5.27
C PRO A 68 -11.42 15.10 -4.26
N ASP A 69 -12.28 14.17 -3.87
CA ASP A 69 -13.30 14.40 -2.83
C ASP A 69 -12.67 14.32 -1.43
N ASP A 70 -11.68 13.44 -1.24
CA ASP A 70 -10.91 13.34 0.00
C ASP A 70 -9.44 12.94 -0.26
N ILE A 71 -8.55 13.37 0.64
CA ILE A 71 -7.14 12.98 0.67
C ILE A 71 -6.73 12.75 2.13
N ALA A 72 -6.13 11.60 2.41
CA ALA A 72 -5.54 11.30 3.70
C ALA A 72 -4.11 10.78 3.55
N VAL A 73 -3.21 11.19 4.44
CA VAL A 73 -1.87 10.60 4.56
C VAL A 73 -1.82 9.75 5.81
N GLU A 74 -1.58 8.46 5.62
CA GLU A 74 -1.44 7.51 6.71
C GLU A 74 0.02 7.18 6.96
N HIS A 75 0.47 7.46 8.18
CA HIS A 75 1.84 7.22 8.62
C HIS A 75 1.98 5.97 9.49
N GLY A 76 3.22 5.52 9.63
CA GLY A 76 3.54 4.43 10.55
C GLY A 76 3.05 3.08 10.05
N LEU A 77 3.29 2.79 8.76
CA LEU A 77 3.04 1.49 8.16
C LEU A 77 4.33 0.67 8.06
N ALA A 78 4.21 -0.63 8.37
CA ALA A 78 5.20 -1.65 8.06
C ALA A 78 4.71 -2.50 6.89
N LEU A 79 5.56 -2.67 5.87
CA LEU A 79 5.30 -3.56 4.74
C LEU A 79 6.01 -4.91 4.99
N LEU A 80 5.25 -5.99 4.92
CA LEU A 80 5.74 -7.36 5.05
C LEU A 80 5.60 -8.07 3.72
N MET A 81 6.68 -8.65 3.24
CA MET A 81 6.70 -9.43 2.00
C MET A 81 6.83 -10.92 2.33
N VAL A 82 5.86 -11.73 1.88
CA VAL A 82 5.97 -13.19 1.81
C VAL A 82 6.37 -13.53 0.39
N VAL A 83 7.52 -14.19 0.22
CA VAL A 83 8.09 -14.53 -1.09
C VAL A 83 8.39 -16.02 -1.17
N GLY A 84 8.07 -16.65 -2.28
CA GLY A 84 8.41 -18.05 -2.54
C GLY A 84 8.08 -18.47 -3.97
N GLU A 85 9.01 -19.18 -4.62
CA GLU A 85 8.85 -19.65 -6.01
C GLU A 85 7.63 -20.56 -6.20
N GLY A 86 7.27 -21.33 -5.17
CA GLY A 86 6.11 -22.22 -5.19
C GLY A 86 4.75 -21.52 -5.01
N MET A 87 4.72 -20.21 -4.74
CA MET A 87 3.47 -19.49 -4.45
C MET A 87 2.52 -19.44 -5.66
N HIS A 88 3.05 -19.37 -6.88
CA HIS A 88 2.26 -19.27 -8.13
C HIS A 88 1.26 -20.42 -8.31
N TYR A 89 1.59 -21.63 -7.81
CA TYR A 89 0.75 -22.82 -7.95
C TYR A 89 0.05 -23.23 -6.64
N ALA A 90 0.35 -22.54 -5.54
CA ALA A 90 -0.09 -22.94 -4.22
C ALA A 90 -1.41 -22.24 -3.83
N VAL A 91 -2.52 -22.96 -4.01
CA VAL A 91 -3.83 -22.52 -3.51
C VAL A 91 -3.78 -22.42 -1.98
N GLY A 92 -4.29 -21.30 -1.45
CA GLY A 92 -4.44 -21.09 0.00
C GLY A 92 -3.29 -20.34 0.68
N MET A 93 -2.27 -19.87 -0.05
CA MET A 93 -1.19 -19.07 0.55
C MET A 93 -1.71 -17.77 1.19
N ALA A 94 -2.59 -17.04 0.48
CA ALA A 94 -3.23 -15.85 1.03
C ALA A 94 -4.06 -16.19 2.28
N ALA A 95 -4.84 -17.27 2.24
CA ALA A 95 -5.65 -17.72 3.38
C ALA A 95 -4.79 -18.08 4.60
N ARG A 96 -3.68 -18.80 4.40
CA ARG A 96 -2.73 -19.14 5.46
C ARG A 96 -2.11 -17.88 6.09
N ALA A 97 -1.69 -16.93 5.26
CA ALA A 97 -1.09 -15.68 5.72
C ALA A 97 -2.10 -14.80 6.49
N THR A 98 -3.30 -14.58 5.94
CA THR A 98 -4.33 -13.75 6.58
C THR A 98 -4.88 -14.39 7.84
N GLN A 99 -5.01 -15.73 7.88
CA GLN A 99 -5.36 -16.46 9.09
C GLN A 99 -4.33 -16.24 10.20
N ALA A 100 -3.03 -16.39 9.89
CA ALA A 100 -1.97 -16.19 10.87
C ALA A 100 -1.95 -14.77 11.46
N LEU A 101 -2.15 -13.75 10.63
CA LEU A 101 -2.25 -12.36 11.08
C LEU A 101 -3.49 -12.13 11.95
N SER A 102 -4.64 -12.70 11.57
CA SER A 102 -5.89 -12.63 12.33
C SER A 102 -5.76 -13.29 13.71
N GLU A 103 -5.21 -14.51 13.79
CA GLU A 103 -4.98 -15.22 15.05
C GLU A 103 -4.00 -14.50 15.98
N ALA A 104 -3.05 -13.75 15.41
CA ALA A 104 -2.14 -12.90 16.16
C ALA A 104 -2.76 -11.55 16.57
N GLY A 105 -3.99 -11.26 16.16
CA GLY A 105 -4.69 -10.00 16.42
C GLY A 105 -4.03 -8.79 15.74
N VAL A 106 -3.45 -9.00 14.55
CA VAL A 106 -2.83 -7.96 13.73
C VAL A 106 -3.81 -7.52 12.65
N ASN A 107 -4.13 -6.22 12.63
CA ASN A 107 -4.96 -5.66 11.56
C ASN A 107 -4.16 -5.57 10.25
N ILE A 108 -4.84 -5.81 9.14
CA ILE A 108 -4.26 -5.67 7.80
C ILE A 108 -4.77 -4.36 7.20
N GLU A 109 -3.87 -3.42 6.99
CA GLU A 109 -4.19 -2.13 6.36
C GLU A 109 -4.22 -2.24 4.83
N MET A 110 -3.42 -3.15 4.27
CA MET A 110 -3.36 -3.38 2.82
C MET A 110 -2.89 -4.79 2.50
N ILE A 111 -3.42 -5.35 1.42
CA ILE A 111 -2.91 -6.58 0.80
C ILE A 111 -2.62 -6.27 -0.67
N ASN A 112 -1.44 -6.65 -1.15
CA ASN A 112 -1.10 -6.54 -2.56
C ASN A 112 -0.29 -7.76 -3.01
N GLN A 113 -0.81 -8.52 -3.98
CA GLN A 113 -0.08 -9.64 -4.61
C GLN A 113 0.51 -9.24 -5.98
N GLY A 114 0.31 -7.99 -6.40
CA GLY A 114 0.96 -7.35 -7.53
C GLY A 114 0.85 -8.13 -8.85
N ALA A 115 1.85 -7.91 -9.71
CA ALA A 115 2.06 -8.62 -10.97
C ALA A 115 2.98 -9.85 -10.82
N SER A 116 3.52 -10.08 -9.62
CA SER A 116 4.45 -11.15 -9.31
C SER A 116 3.70 -12.28 -8.61
N GLU A 117 3.58 -13.43 -9.28
CA GLU A 117 2.91 -14.62 -8.73
C GLU A 117 3.74 -15.34 -7.66
N ILE A 118 4.89 -14.80 -7.30
CA ILE A 118 5.81 -15.35 -6.30
C ILE A 118 5.87 -14.53 -5.00
N SER A 119 5.08 -13.46 -4.86
CA SER A 119 5.12 -12.60 -3.68
C SER A 119 3.77 -12.02 -3.29
N MET A 120 3.51 -11.94 -1.98
CA MET A 120 2.38 -11.20 -1.39
C MET A 120 2.89 -10.18 -0.38
N MET A 121 2.40 -8.95 -0.50
CA MET A 121 2.65 -7.84 0.40
C MET A 121 1.47 -7.67 1.35
N PHE A 122 1.79 -7.43 2.63
CA PHE A 122 0.84 -7.00 3.66
C PHE A 122 1.35 -5.71 4.29
N ALA A 123 0.52 -4.66 4.31
CA ALA A 123 0.78 -3.49 5.14
C ALA A 123 0.04 -3.64 6.48
N VAL A 124 0.74 -3.34 7.57
CA VAL A 124 0.20 -3.33 8.94
C VAL A 124 0.68 -2.06 9.65
N LYS A 125 0.10 -1.71 10.80
CA LYS A 125 0.68 -0.67 11.66
C LYS A 125 2.10 -1.03 12.10
N GLU A 126 3.01 -0.07 12.12
CA GLU A 126 4.41 -0.25 12.54
C GLU A 126 4.50 -0.83 13.97
N THR A 127 3.56 -0.46 14.84
CA THR A 127 3.44 -1.02 16.20
C THR A 127 3.21 -2.53 16.22
N ASP A 128 2.62 -3.08 15.16
CA ASP A 128 2.32 -4.51 15.02
C ASP A 128 3.38 -5.28 14.25
N ARG A 129 4.38 -4.61 13.67
CA ARG A 129 5.39 -5.20 12.79
C ARG A 129 6.00 -6.48 13.37
N LYS A 130 6.50 -6.43 14.61
CA LYS A 130 7.17 -7.58 15.24
C LYS A 130 6.23 -8.78 15.41
N ARG A 131 4.97 -8.50 15.77
CA ARG A 131 3.93 -9.52 15.95
C ARG A 131 3.55 -10.15 14.61
N ALA A 132 3.39 -9.33 13.57
CA ALA A 132 3.11 -9.75 12.21
C ALA A 132 4.23 -10.65 11.64
N VAL A 133 5.50 -10.23 11.75
CA VAL A 133 6.66 -11.02 11.31
C VAL A 133 6.69 -12.37 12.00
N ASN A 134 6.51 -12.40 13.32
CA ASN A 134 6.53 -13.65 14.08
C ASN A 134 5.38 -14.57 13.65
N ALA A 135 4.17 -14.05 13.50
CA ALA A 135 2.99 -14.83 13.10
C ALA A 135 3.17 -15.45 11.70
N LEU A 136 3.59 -14.66 10.71
CA LEU A 136 3.87 -15.15 9.37
C LEU A 136 5.04 -16.16 9.39
N GLY A 137 6.10 -15.88 10.15
CA GLY A 137 7.23 -16.79 10.30
C GLY A 137 6.82 -18.17 10.82
N HIS A 138 6.01 -18.21 11.89
CA HIS A 138 5.47 -19.47 12.41
C HIS A 138 4.55 -20.15 11.40
N ALA A 139 3.71 -19.36 10.73
CA ALA A 139 2.78 -19.90 9.75
C ALA A 139 3.49 -20.59 8.60
N PHE A 140 4.63 -20.10 8.10
CA PHE A 140 5.28 -20.64 6.90
C PHE A 140 6.51 -21.53 7.16
N PHE A 141 7.17 -21.40 8.31
CA PHE A 141 8.44 -22.08 8.59
C PHE A 141 8.44 -22.97 9.84
N SER A 142 7.31 -23.10 10.54
CA SER A 142 7.14 -24.06 11.66
C SER A 142 6.38 -25.31 11.23
#